data_AF-F6G5J7-F1
#
_entry.id   AF-F6G5J7-F1
#
_cell.length_a   1.000
_cell.length_b   1.000
_cell.length_c   1.000
_cell.angle_alpha   90.00
_cell.angle_beta   90.00
_cell.angle_gamma   90.00
#
_symmetry.space_group_name_H-M   'P 1'
#
loop_
_entity.id
_entity.type
_entity.pdbx_description
1 polymer ?
#
loop_
_entity_poly.entity_id
_entity_poly.type
_entity_poly.pdbx_seq_one_letter_code
_entity_poly.pdbx_strand_id
1 'polypeptide(L)'
;MACFGAPPAAWAAGDMSSPPSFHALTSEQPIVICRQLPAEQIQRLKAGDRRLVLVVEQYQPPRNASAGLYVIAPSRANRLASAARIGIYPDQPSGNAQLRFLLHPSEYADAFQADRVCLSVGFYRTTEIPRGGKASVGLDLADTPS
;
A
#
# COMPACT_ATOMS: atom_id res chain seq x y z
N MET A 1 33.48 -24.92 -32.61
CA MET A 1 33.72 -24.04 -31.44
C MET A 1 32.45 -23.22 -31.25
N ALA A 2 31.69 -23.55 -30.21
CA ALA A 2 30.37 -22.98 -29.92
C ALA A 2 30.53 -21.82 -28.93
N CYS A 3 29.83 -20.72 -29.16
CA CYS A 3 29.48 -19.76 -28.11
C CYS A 3 27.96 -19.65 -28.09
N PHE A 4 27.36 -20.39 -27.15
CA PHE A 4 25.97 -20.24 -26.76
C PHE A 4 25.79 -18.85 -26.15
N GLY A 5 25.14 -17.95 -26.88
CA GLY A 5 24.59 -16.72 -26.31
C GLY A 5 23.39 -17.07 -25.44
N ALA A 6 23.52 -16.88 -24.13
CA ALA A 6 22.47 -17.06 -23.14
C ALA A 6 21.18 -16.31 -23.55
N PRO A 7 19.98 -16.87 -23.25
CA PRO A 7 18.74 -16.17 -23.51
C PRO A 7 18.68 -14.90 -22.63
N PRO A 8 18.12 -13.79 -23.13
CA PRO A 8 17.82 -12.66 -22.26
C PRO A 8 16.89 -13.12 -21.13
N ALA A 9 17.38 -12.92 -19.91
CA ALA A 9 16.67 -12.90 -18.64
C ALA A 9 15.15 -12.68 -18.80
N ALA A 10 14.37 -13.75 -18.60
CA ALA A 10 12.91 -13.76 -18.59
C ALA A 10 12.30 -13.07 -17.34
N TRP A 11 13.00 -12.11 -16.73
CA TRP A 11 12.57 -11.39 -15.53
C TRP A 11 11.63 -10.21 -15.83
N ALA A 12 11.22 -10.08 -17.09
CA ALA A 12 10.18 -9.15 -17.52
C ALA A 12 8.84 -9.86 -17.79
N ALA A 13 8.59 -11.01 -17.16
CA ALA A 13 7.22 -11.39 -16.84
C ALA A 13 6.72 -10.45 -15.73
N GLY A 14 6.54 -9.18 -16.11
CA GLY A 14 5.74 -8.25 -15.36
C GLY A 14 4.37 -8.88 -15.25
N ASP A 15 4.11 -9.48 -14.10
CA ASP A 15 2.78 -9.82 -13.65
C ASP A 15 1.89 -8.63 -14.04
N MET A 16 0.94 -8.85 -14.96
CA MET A 16 0.01 -7.83 -15.46
C MET A 16 -0.98 -7.45 -14.36
N SER A 17 -0.44 -7.07 -13.21
CA SER A 17 -1.08 -6.26 -12.22
C SER A 17 -1.33 -4.91 -12.89
N SER A 18 -2.58 -4.70 -13.30
CA SER A 18 -3.05 -3.39 -13.73
C SER A 18 -2.52 -2.31 -12.77
N PRO A 19 -2.16 -1.12 -13.28
CA PRO A 19 -1.71 -0.02 -12.43
C PRO A 19 -2.72 0.19 -11.29
N PRO A 20 -2.24 0.49 -10.07
CA PRO A 20 -3.12 0.60 -8.91
C PRO A 20 -4.23 1.62 -9.21
N SER A 21 -5.48 1.26 -8.91
CA SER A 21 -6.56 2.25 -8.93
C SER A 21 -6.35 3.19 -7.75
N PHE A 22 -6.29 4.49 -8.06
CA PHE A 22 -6.08 5.52 -7.06
C PHE A 22 -7.41 6.04 -6.52
N HIS A 23 -7.44 6.25 -5.21
CA HIS A 23 -8.59 6.72 -4.46
C HIS A 23 -8.18 7.94 -3.64
N ALA A 24 -8.97 9.01 -3.75
CA ALA A 24 -8.75 10.21 -2.97
C ALA A 24 -9.26 10.02 -1.54
N LEU A 25 -8.46 10.45 -0.56
CA LEU A 25 -8.87 10.60 0.83
C LEU A 25 -8.56 12.00 1.34
N THR A 26 -9.29 12.39 2.39
CA THR A 26 -9.02 13.60 3.15
C THR A 26 -8.64 13.25 4.58
N SER A 27 -8.07 14.21 5.29
CA SER A 27 -7.76 14.06 6.71
C SER A 27 -8.98 13.77 7.60
N GLU A 28 -10.15 14.19 7.15
CA GLU A 28 -11.44 14.08 7.81
C GLU A 28 -12.12 12.74 7.49
N GLN A 29 -11.92 12.21 6.28
CA GLN A 29 -12.60 11.03 5.77
C GLN A 29 -11.58 9.96 5.32
N PRO A 30 -11.28 8.96 6.18
CA PRO A 30 -10.52 7.81 5.74
C PRO A 30 -11.33 7.00 4.73
N ILE A 31 -10.63 6.21 3.93
CA ILE A 31 -11.23 5.36 2.90
C ILE A 31 -10.88 3.90 3.14
N VAL A 32 -11.62 3.01 2.48
CA VAL A 32 -11.26 1.59 2.37
C VAL A 32 -10.89 1.32 0.92
N ILE A 33 -9.67 0.87 0.70
CA ILE A 33 -9.16 0.46 -0.61
C ILE A 33 -9.08 -1.06 -0.67
N CYS A 34 -9.73 -1.65 -1.66
CA CYS A 34 -9.72 -3.08 -1.90
C CYS A 34 -8.97 -3.40 -3.18
N ARG A 35 -8.08 -4.39 -3.13
CA ARG A 35 -7.46 -4.97 -4.31
C ARG A 35 -7.95 -6.40 -4.49
N GLN A 36 -8.60 -6.65 -5.61
CA GLN A 36 -9.04 -7.98 -6.01
C GLN A 36 -7.85 -8.74 -6.57
N LEU A 37 -7.67 -9.98 -6.16
CA LEU A 37 -6.47 -10.77 -6.43
C LEU A 37 -6.87 -12.22 -6.73
N PRO A 38 -6.22 -12.86 -7.71
CA PRO A 38 -6.34 -14.30 -7.91
C PRO A 38 -5.95 -15.08 -6.63
N ALA A 39 -6.54 -16.26 -6.45
CA ALA A 39 -6.29 -17.10 -5.27
C ALA A 39 -4.80 -17.39 -5.05
N GLU A 40 -4.05 -17.63 -6.13
CA GLU A 40 -2.59 -17.84 -6.09
C GLU A 40 -1.86 -16.65 -5.45
N GLN A 41 -2.23 -15.41 -5.83
CA GLN A 41 -1.60 -14.20 -5.31
C GLN A 41 -1.93 -13.98 -3.84
N ILE A 42 -3.15 -14.31 -3.41
CA ILE A 42 -3.52 -14.31 -2.00
C ILE A 42 -2.65 -15.29 -1.21
N GLN A 43 -2.38 -16.48 -1.74
CA GLN A 43 -1.51 -17.46 -1.07
C GLN A 43 -0.06 -16.95 -0.99
N ARG A 44 0.48 -16.38 -2.07
CA ARG A 44 1.84 -15.79 -2.06
C ARG A 44 1.96 -14.62 -1.07
N LEU A 45 0.93 -13.79 -0.94
CA LEU A 45 0.87 -12.74 0.08
C LEU A 45 0.84 -13.30 1.51
N LYS A 46 0.12 -14.41 1.74
CA LYS A 46 0.07 -15.08 3.05
C LYS A 46 1.39 -15.77 3.41
N ALA A 47 2.06 -16.36 2.42
CA ALA A 47 3.37 -16.98 2.57
C ALA A 47 4.51 -15.96 2.78
N GLY A 48 4.30 -14.70 2.40
CA GLY A 48 5.32 -13.64 2.47
C GLY A 48 6.24 -13.60 1.25
N ASP A 49 5.99 -14.43 0.23
CA ASP A 49 6.68 -14.41 -1.07
C ASP A 49 6.33 -13.15 -1.89
N ARG A 50 5.23 -12.50 -1.51
CA ARG A 50 4.78 -11.23 -2.08
C ARG A 50 4.34 -10.27 -0.97
N ARG A 51 4.47 -8.97 -1.23
CA ARG A 51 4.14 -7.89 -0.29
C ARG A 51 3.11 -6.95 -0.91
N LEU A 52 2.20 -6.44 -0.08
CA LEU A 52 1.39 -5.28 -0.46
C LEU A 52 2.22 -4.01 -0.38
N VAL A 53 1.98 -3.11 -1.33
CA VAL A 53 2.61 -1.79 -1.39
C VAL A 53 1.52 -0.73 -1.36
N LEU A 54 1.56 0.18 -0.39
CA LEU A 54 0.77 1.40 -0.46
C LEU A 54 1.48 2.37 -1.41
N VAL A 55 0.79 2.78 -2.47
CA VAL A 55 1.29 3.79 -3.40
C VAL A 55 0.56 5.09 -3.13
N VAL A 56 1.30 6.18 -2.96
CA VAL A 56 0.78 7.53 -2.79
C VAL A 56 1.19 8.34 -4.02
N GLU A 57 0.21 8.73 -4.82
CA GLU A 57 0.44 9.49 -6.05
C GLU A 57 0.48 11.00 -5.80
N GLN A 58 -0.47 11.49 -5.00
CA GLN A 58 -0.54 12.90 -4.62
C GLN A 58 -0.64 12.96 -3.10
N TYR A 59 0.11 13.88 -2.50
CA TYR A 59 0.09 14.10 -1.06
C TYR A 59 0.12 15.59 -0.74
N GLN A 60 -0.87 16.02 0.03
CA GLN A 60 -0.94 17.34 0.64
C GLN A 60 -1.00 17.15 2.16
N PRO A 61 0.01 17.60 2.91
CA PRO A 61 0.04 17.44 4.35
C PRO A 61 -1.09 18.27 5.02
N PRO A 62 -1.65 17.78 6.14
CA PRO A 62 -2.61 18.55 6.93
C PRO A 62 -1.93 19.74 7.63
N ARG A 63 -2.67 20.83 7.86
CA ARG A 63 -2.08 22.09 8.35
C ARG A 63 -1.47 22.03 9.76
N ASN A 64 -1.99 21.17 10.63
CA ASN A 64 -1.67 21.15 12.07
C ASN A 64 -1.37 19.72 12.60
N ALA A 65 -0.88 18.81 11.76
CA ALA A 65 -0.57 17.45 12.21
C ALA A 65 0.67 16.90 11.52
N SER A 66 1.23 15.82 12.09
CA SER A 66 2.34 15.09 11.50
C SER A 66 2.01 14.64 10.07
N ALA A 67 2.97 14.79 9.16
CA ALA A 67 2.86 14.32 7.78
C ALA A 67 2.94 12.78 7.74
N GLY A 68 1.79 12.12 7.82
CA GLY A 68 1.76 10.67 7.77
C GLY A 68 0.38 10.08 7.53
N LEU A 69 0.40 8.83 7.09
CA LEU A 69 -0.77 8.00 6.87
C LEU A 69 -0.76 6.84 7.85
N TYR A 70 -1.94 6.34 8.20
CA TYR A 70 -2.06 5.01 8.78
C TYR A 70 -2.69 4.06 7.76
N VAL A 71 -2.34 2.79 7.88
CA VAL A 71 -2.99 1.68 7.17
C VAL A 71 -3.44 0.66 8.20
N ILE A 72 -4.71 0.29 8.16
CA ILE A 72 -5.31 -0.63 9.12
C ILE A 72 -6.08 -1.72 8.38
N ALA A 73 -5.84 -2.97 8.76
CA ALA A 73 -6.71 -4.09 8.39
C ALA A 73 -8.08 -3.94 9.08
N PRO A 74 -9.20 -3.82 8.35
CA PRO A 74 -10.51 -3.80 8.97
C PRO A 74 -10.79 -5.16 9.62
N SER A 75 -10.61 -5.27 10.94
CA SER A 75 -10.88 -6.50 11.69
C SER A 75 -12.36 -6.59 12.08
N ARG A 76 -12.95 -7.79 11.94
CA ARG A 76 -14.31 -8.08 12.44
C ARG A 76 -14.36 -8.21 13.96
N ALA A 77 -13.24 -8.58 14.58
CA ALA A 77 -13.11 -8.54 16.03
C ALA A 77 -12.73 -7.11 16.39
N ASN A 78 -13.45 -6.50 17.32
CA ASN A 78 -13.23 -5.14 17.82
C ASN A 78 -11.86 -4.91 18.52
N ARG A 79 -10.85 -5.73 18.20
CA ARG A 79 -9.45 -5.53 18.56
C ARG A 79 -8.90 -4.42 17.68
N LEU A 80 -8.12 -3.54 18.29
CA LEU A 80 -7.25 -2.57 17.63
C LEU A 80 -6.40 -3.33 16.60
N ALA A 81 -6.83 -3.31 15.34
CA ALA A 81 -6.07 -3.90 14.26
C ALA A 81 -4.72 -3.18 14.19
N SER A 82 -3.64 -3.93 14.01
CA SER A 82 -2.29 -3.37 13.93
C SER A 82 -2.28 -2.30 12.84
N ALA A 83 -2.07 -1.05 13.23
CA ALA A 83 -2.00 0.07 12.30
C ALA A 83 -0.56 0.26 11.86
N ALA A 84 -0.27 0.03 10.58
CA ALA A 84 0.97 0.52 9.99
C ALA A 84 0.94 2.05 10.03
N ARG A 85 1.97 2.68 10.58
CA ARG A 85 2.12 4.14 10.58
C ARG A 85 3.21 4.50 9.61
N ILE A 86 2.86 5.27 8.59
CA ILE A 86 3.75 5.67 7.52
C ILE A 86 4.03 7.16 7.68
N GLY A 87 5.26 7.50 8.04
CA GLY A 87 5.74 8.87 7.97
C GLY A 87 6.06 9.25 6.52
N ILE A 88 5.64 10.44 6.09
CA ILE A 88 5.95 10.98 4.77
C ILE A 88 6.90 12.16 4.97
N TYR A 89 8.13 12.04 4.46
CA TYR A 89 9.14 13.09 4.50
C TYR A 89 9.91 13.15 3.17
N PRO A 90 10.18 14.35 2.61
CA PRO A 90 9.68 15.64 3.07
C PRO A 90 8.16 15.76 2.93
N ASP A 91 7.52 16.57 3.77
CA ASP A 91 6.06 16.74 3.82
C ASP A 91 5.45 17.21 2.48
N GLN A 92 6.29 17.82 1.64
CA GLN A 92 6.01 18.09 0.23
C GLN A 92 7.05 17.34 -0.60
N PRO A 93 6.76 16.09 -1.02
CA PRO A 93 7.64 15.38 -1.95
C PRO A 93 7.78 16.21 -3.22
N SER A 94 9.01 16.59 -3.55
CA SER A 94 9.31 17.40 -4.73
C SER A 94 9.23 16.53 -6.00
N GLY A 95 8.34 16.92 -6.91
CA GLY A 95 8.14 16.28 -8.22
C GLY A 95 6.93 15.34 -8.29
N ASN A 96 6.57 14.93 -9.51
CA ASN A 96 5.44 14.02 -9.80
C ASN A 96 5.75 12.54 -9.46
N ALA A 97 6.60 12.29 -8.47
CA ALA A 97 7.06 10.94 -8.14
C ALA A 97 6.10 10.26 -7.15
N GLN A 98 5.68 9.04 -7.48
CA GLN A 98 4.89 8.23 -6.56
C GLN A 98 5.74 7.79 -5.36
N LEU A 99 5.20 7.93 -4.16
CA LEU A 99 5.78 7.33 -2.96
C LEU A 99 5.25 5.91 -2.82
N ARG A 100 6.14 4.96 -2.55
CA ARG A 100 5.80 3.53 -2.46
C ARG A 100 6.25 2.99 -1.11
N PHE A 101 5.32 2.48 -0.32
CA PHE A 101 5.56 1.97 1.02
C PHE A 101 5.22 0.50 1.09
N LEU A 102 6.23 -0.31 1.38
CA LEU A 102 6.08 -1.76 1.48
C LEU A 102 5.45 -2.10 2.83
N LEU A 103 4.32 -2.78 2.82
CA LEU A 103 3.61 -3.18 4.04
C LEU A 103 4.15 -4.52 4.53
N HIS A 104 4.32 -4.66 5.84
CA HIS A 104 4.69 -5.94 6.44
C HIS A 104 3.46 -6.86 6.50
N PRO A 105 3.57 -8.17 6.22
CA PRO A 105 2.42 -9.08 6.23
C PRO A 105 1.58 -9.06 7.51
N SER A 106 2.21 -8.81 8.67
CA SER A 106 1.49 -8.68 9.95
C SER A 106 0.56 -7.47 10.02
N GLU A 107 0.75 -6.45 9.19
CA GLU A 107 -0.07 -5.24 9.15
C GLU A 107 -1.41 -5.46 8.42
N TYR A 108 -1.50 -6.52 7.61
CA TYR A 108 -2.69 -6.84 6.81
C TYR A 108 -3.14 -8.30 6.91
N ALA A 109 -2.59 -9.08 7.85
CA ALA A 109 -2.92 -10.50 8.02
C ALA A 109 -4.43 -10.75 8.24
N ASP A 110 -5.13 -9.84 8.91
CA ASP A 110 -6.57 -9.95 9.17
C ASP A 110 -7.44 -9.36 8.04
N ALA A 111 -6.83 -8.74 7.02
CA ALA A 111 -7.53 -8.09 5.92
C ALA A 111 -7.83 -9.03 4.74
N PHE A 112 -7.31 -10.25 4.76
CA PHE A 112 -7.52 -11.22 3.70
C PHE A 112 -8.97 -11.68 3.62
N GLN A 113 -9.54 -11.59 2.44
CA GLN A 113 -10.79 -12.25 2.06
C GLN A 113 -10.49 -13.34 1.03
N ALA A 114 -11.54 -14.02 0.53
CA ALA A 114 -11.37 -15.12 -0.41
C ALA A 114 -10.71 -14.69 -1.73
N ASP A 115 -11.07 -13.50 -2.24
CA ASP A 115 -10.70 -13.00 -3.58
C ASP A 115 -10.06 -11.60 -3.55
N ARG A 116 -9.82 -11.03 -2.36
CA ARG A 116 -9.37 -9.64 -2.21
C ARG A 116 -8.67 -9.39 -0.88
N VAL A 117 -7.95 -8.27 -0.83
CA VAL A 117 -7.49 -7.64 0.41
C VAL A 117 -8.04 -6.23 0.48
N CYS A 118 -8.61 -5.83 1.62
CA CYS A 118 -9.13 -4.49 1.83
C CYS A 118 -8.44 -3.83 3.02
N LEU A 119 -7.90 -2.63 2.84
CA LEU A 119 -7.25 -1.86 3.90
C LEU A 119 -7.94 -0.52 4.08
N SER A 120 -8.08 -0.09 5.32
CA SER A 120 -8.48 1.29 5.64
C SER A 120 -7.24 2.17 5.66
N VAL A 121 -7.31 3.30 4.95
CA VAL A 121 -6.24 4.29 4.89
C VAL A 121 -6.77 5.65 5.32
N GLY A 122 -6.01 6.34 6.16
CA GLY A 122 -6.35 7.65 6.67
C GLY A 122 -5.12 8.43 7.10
N PHE A 123 -5.31 9.70 7.46
CA PHE A 123 -4.23 10.51 8.04
C PHE A 123 -3.99 10.14 9.49
N TYR A 124 -2.72 10.01 9.86
CA TYR A 124 -2.32 9.77 11.25
C TYR A 124 -2.76 10.92 12.15
N ARG A 125 -3.28 10.61 13.34
CA ARG A 125 -3.76 11.57 14.33
C ARG A 125 -3.01 11.33 15.64
N THR A 126 -2.30 12.34 16.14
CA THR A 126 -1.66 12.31 17.46
C THR A 126 -2.59 12.82 18.55
N THR A 127 -3.20 13.99 18.32
CA THR A 127 -4.03 14.70 19.32
C THR A 127 -5.31 15.27 18.73
N GLU A 128 -5.22 15.95 17.59
CA GLU A 128 -6.37 16.57 16.91
C GLU A 128 -6.70 15.91 15.58
N ILE A 129 -7.92 16.13 15.08
CA ILE A 129 -8.28 15.74 13.72
C ILE A 129 -7.48 16.62 12.76
N PRO A 130 -6.56 16.06 11.94
CA PRO A 130 -5.87 16.81 10.91
C PRO A 130 -6.89 17.48 9.99
N ARG A 131 -6.60 18.70 9.55
CA ARG A 131 -7.48 19.47 8.66
C ARG A 131 -6.79 19.81 7.35
N GLY A 132 -7.55 19.68 6.27
CA GLY A 132 -7.13 20.06 4.92
C GLY A 132 -6.05 19.18 4.30
N GLY A 133 -5.72 18.04 4.92
CA GLY A 133 -4.83 17.04 4.34
C GLY A 133 -5.57 16.28 3.23
N LYS A 134 -4.87 15.99 2.14
CA LYS A 134 -5.42 15.24 1.00
C LYS A 134 -4.38 14.27 0.48
N ALA A 135 -4.81 13.07 0.09
CA ALA A 135 -3.92 12.13 -0.56
C ALA A 135 -4.66 11.33 -1.63
N SER A 136 -3.94 10.93 -2.67
CA SER A 136 -4.38 9.96 -3.68
C SER A 136 -3.59 8.68 -3.46
N VAL A 137 -4.26 7.60 -3.07
CA VAL A 137 -3.60 6.35 -2.67
C VAL A 137 -4.15 5.13 -3.39
N GLY A 138 -3.30 4.14 -3.62
CA GLY A 138 -3.66 2.84 -4.19
C GLY A 138 -2.89 1.70 -3.53
N LEU A 139 -3.34 0.47 -3.77
CA LEU A 139 -2.60 -0.74 -3.37
C LEU A 139 -1.95 -1.36 -4.58
N ASP A 140 -0.70 -1.75 -4.46
CA ASP A 140 0.08 -2.49 -5.45
C ASP A 140 0.73 -3.74 -4.84
N LEU A 141 1.36 -4.55 -5.70
CA LEU A 141 2.11 -5.73 -5.31
C LEU A 141 3.59 -5.57 -5.64
N ALA A 142 4.44 -6.09 -4.77
CA ALA A 142 5.86 -6.26 -5.04
C ALA A 142 6.29 -7.67 -4.62
N ASP A 143 7.16 -8.29 -5.43
CA ASP A 143 7.82 -9.52 -5.01
C ASP A 143 8.81 -9.22 -3.89
N THR A 144 8.93 -10.14 -2.94
CA THR A 144 9.91 -10.01 -1.87
C THR A 144 11.29 -10.35 -2.44
N PRO A 145 12.31 -9.48 -2.31
CA PRO A 145 13.65 -9.82 -2.79
C PRO A 145 14.15 -11.05 -2.04
N SER A 146 14.67 -12.01 -2.80
CA SER A 146 15.26 -13.27 -2.33
C SER A 146 16.62 -13.10 -1.65
#